data_AF-D9Q1S5-F1
#
_entry.id   AF-D9Q1S5-F1
#
_cell.length_a   1.000
_cell.length_b   1.000
_cell.length_c   1.000
_cell.angle_alpha   90.00
_cell.angle_beta   90.00
_cell.angle_gamma   90.00
#
_symmetry.space_group_name_H-M   'P 1'
#
loop_
_entity.id
_entity.type
_entity.pdbx_description
1 polymer ?
#
loop_
_entity_poly.entity_id
_entity_poly.type
_entity_poly.pdbx_seq_one_letter_code
_entity_poly.pdbx_strand_id
1 'polypeptide(L)'
;MAVIIIVVIVAVVVGVFLATYHPSKVITITYYDDLSPTEASVFQNDILPEFEKTHPNIHVDYIDANANDIASDVEALVQADAH
;
A
#
# COMPACT_ATOMS: atom_id res chain seq x y z
N MET A 1 -9.39 -0.36 -40.03
CA MET A 1 -9.80 0.85 -39.29
C MET A 1 -9.86 0.59 -37.79
N ALA A 2 -10.78 -0.26 -37.28
CA ALA A 2 -10.92 -0.53 -35.84
C ALA A 2 -9.64 -1.07 -35.15
N VAL A 3 -8.94 -2.03 -35.76
CA VAL A 3 -7.71 -2.61 -35.21
C VAL A 3 -6.59 -1.57 -35.07
N ILE A 4 -6.45 -0.68 -36.05
CA ILE A 4 -5.43 0.38 -36.04
C ILE A 4 -5.72 1.37 -34.90
N ILE A 5 -6.99 1.74 -34.70
CA ILE A 5 -7.41 2.63 -33.62
C ILE A 5 -7.10 2.01 -32.25
N ILE A 6 -7.36 0.72 -32.05
CA ILE A 6 -7.06 0.02 -30.80
C ILE A 6 -5.56 0.02 -30.52
N VAL A 7 -4.74 -0.29 -31.53
CA VAL A 7 -3.26 -0.28 -31.40
C VAL A 7 -2.75 1.10 -31.03
N VAL A 8 -3.30 2.15 -31.64
CA VAL A 8 -2.92 3.54 -31.34
C VAL A 8 -3.33 3.92 -29.92
N ILE A 9 -4.53 3.56 -29.46
CA ILE A 9 -4.98 3.84 -28.09
C ILE A 9 -4.06 3.13 -27.08
N VAL A 10 -3.76 1.84 -27.28
CA VAL A 10 -2.88 1.09 -26.38
C VAL A 10 -1.47 1.71 -26.35
N ALA A 11 -0.92 2.08 -27.51
CA ALA A 11 0.40 2.72 -27.59
C ALA A 11 0.43 4.09 -26.89
N VAL A 12 -0.64 4.90 -27.03
CA VAL A 12 -0.75 6.20 -26.36
C VAL A 12 -0.90 6.03 -24.85
N VAL A 13 -1.72 5.09 -24.38
CA VAL A 13 -1.89 4.81 -22.94
C VAL A 13 -0.58 4.34 -22.32
N VAL A 14 0.13 3.41 -22.97
CA VAL A 14 1.45 2.95 -22.51
C VAL A 14 2.48 4.08 -22.54
N GLY A 15 2.48 4.90 -23.60
CA GLY A 15 3.39 6.04 -23.71
C GLY A 15 3.16 7.09 -22.63
N VAL A 16 1.90 7.43 -22.33
CA VAL A 16 1.54 8.36 -21.25
C VAL A 16 1.89 7.77 -19.88
N PHE A 17 1.62 6.48 -19.66
CA PHE A 17 1.99 5.78 -18.43
C PHE A 17 3.50 5.87 -18.21
N LEU A 18 4.33 5.50 -19.19
CA LEU A 18 5.79 5.56 -19.07
C LEU A 18 6.33 6.99 -18.93
N ALA A 19 5.72 7.98 -19.58
CA ALA A 19 6.15 9.38 -19.51
C ALA A 19 5.79 10.06 -18.18
N THR A 20 4.82 9.54 -17.45
CA THR A 20 4.38 10.07 -16.14
C THR A 20 4.79 9.18 -14.98
N TYR A 21 5.25 7.95 -15.25
CA TYR A 21 5.77 7.03 -14.25
C TYR A 21 7.15 7.49 -13.79
N HIS A 22 7.15 8.30 -12.75
CA HIS A 22 8.34 8.50 -11.93
C HIS A 22 8.32 7.40 -10.87
N PRO A 23 9.36 6.55 -10.73
CA PRO A 23 9.46 5.65 -9.59
C PRO A 23 9.57 6.50 -8.34
N SER A 24 8.42 6.77 -7.74
CA SER A 24 8.35 7.33 -6.40
C SER A 24 8.89 6.25 -5.47
N LYS A 25 9.82 6.64 -4.60
CA LYS A 25 10.30 5.74 -3.55
C LYS A 25 9.07 5.20 -2.82
N VAL A 26 8.86 3.89 -2.88
CA VAL A 26 7.78 3.25 -2.12
C VAL A 26 8.13 3.40 -0.63
N ILE A 27 7.22 4.01 0.12
CA ILE A 27 7.32 4.19 1.56
C ILE A 27 6.47 3.09 2.19
N THR A 28 7.11 2.22 2.97
CA THR A 28 6.38 1.24 3.78
C THR A 28 6.04 1.85 5.13
N ILE A 29 4.76 1.79 5.52
CA ILE A 29 4.26 2.19 6.83
C ILE A 29 3.84 0.93 7.56
N THR A 30 4.47 0.62 8.69
CA THR A 30 3.99 -0.45 9.58
C THR A 30 2.87 0.11 10.45
N TYR A 31 1.68 -0.50 10.39
CA TYR A 31 0.50 -0.05 11.12
C TYR A 31 -0.02 -1.17 12.03
N TYR A 32 -0.01 -0.90 13.33
CA TYR A 32 -0.45 -1.81 14.38
C TYR A 32 -1.85 -1.41 14.87
N ASP A 33 -2.76 -2.38 14.97
CA ASP A 33 -4.10 -2.16 15.52
C ASP A 33 -4.65 -3.44 16.15
N ASP A 34 -5.61 -3.29 17.09
CA ASP A 34 -6.31 -4.39 17.77
C ASP A 34 -7.77 -4.42 17.32
N LEU A 35 -7.96 -4.64 16.02
CA LEU A 35 -9.28 -4.70 15.41
C LEU A 35 -9.94 -6.05 15.70
N SER A 36 -11.26 -6.08 15.84
CA SER A 36 -11.95 -7.38 15.87
C SER A 36 -11.72 -8.13 14.55
N PRO A 37 -11.83 -9.48 14.52
CA PRO A 37 -11.57 -10.25 13.30
C PRO A 37 -12.41 -9.82 12.08
N THR A 38 -13.62 -9.31 12.32
CA THR A 38 -14.49 -8.80 11.25
C THR A 38 -14.00 -7.45 10.72
N GLU A 39 -13.59 -6.55 11.62
CA GLU A 39 -13.05 -5.24 11.26
C GLU A 39 -11.69 -5.37 10.56
N ALA A 40 -10.80 -6.23 11.07
CA ALA A 40 -9.51 -6.53 10.45
C ALA A 40 -9.69 -7.05 9.01
N SER A 41 -10.70 -7.91 8.78
CA SER A 41 -11.02 -8.42 7.44
C SER A 41 -11.45 -7.30 6.49
N VAL A 42 -12.34 -6.40 6.92
CA VAL A 42 -12.76 -5.25 6.10
C VAL A 42 -11.58 -4.31 5.85
N PHE A 43 -10.75 -4.08 6.86
CA PHE A 43 -9.59 -3.21 6.74
C PHE A 43 -8.58 -3.74 5.71
N GLN A 44 -8.23 -5.03 5.79
CA GLN A 44 -7.25 -5.65 4.89
C GLN A 44 -7.77 -5.87 3.47
N ASN A 45 -9.04 -6.24 3.31
CA ASN A 45 -9.56 -6.66 2.00
C ASN A 45 -10.18 -5.51 1.21
N ASP A 46 -10.68 -4.47 1.88
CA ASP A 46 -11.41 -3.38 1.23
C ASP A 46 -10.67 -2.03 1.39
N ILE A 47 -10.28 -1.67 2.62
CA ILE A 47 -9.77 -0.33 2.93
C ILE A 47 -8.31 -0.16 2.47
N LEU A 48 -7.41 -1.05 2.87
CA LEU A 48 -5.99 -0.98 2.49
C LEU A 48 -5.79 -1.00 0.97
N PRO A 49 -6.44 -1.91 0.20
CA PRO A 49 -6.25 -1.95 -1.25
C PRO A 49 -6.70 -0.67 -1.95
N GLU A 50 -7.81 -0.05 -1.51
CA GLU A 50 -8.26 1.22 -2.10
C GLU A 50 -7.36 2.39 -1.68
N PHE A 51 -6.83 2.37 -0.46
CA PHE A 51 -5.84 3.35 0.00
C PHE A 51 -4.54 3.30 -0.82
N GLU A 52 -3.95 2.12 -1.01
CA GLU A 52 -2.70 1.97 -1.78
C GLU A 52 -2.89 2.26 -3.26
N LYS A 53 -4.07 1.97 -3.81
CA LYS A 53 -4.42 2.35 -5.19
C LYS A 53 -4.50 3.86 -5.38
N THR A 54 -4.95 4.61 -4.38
CA THR A 54 -4.98 6.08 -4.41
C THR A 54 -3.65 6.72 -4.03
N HIS A 55 -2.76 5.98 -3.35
CA HIS A 55 -1.43 6.40 -2.93
C HIS A 55 -0.37 5.38 -3.39
N PRO A 56 -0.05 5.31 -4.70
CA PRO A 56 0.77 4.23 -5.26
C PRO A 56 2.23 4.22 -4.78
N ASN A 57 2.65 5.27 -4.06
CA ASN A 57 3.97 5.38 -3.43
C ASN A 57 3.99 4.94 -1.96
N ILE A 58 2.87 4.45 -1.42
CA ILE A 58 2.74 4.01 -0.03
C ILE A 58 2.30 2.55 -0.02
N HIS A 59 2.99 1.75 0.77
CA HIS A 59 2.58 0.40 1.13
C HIS A 59 2.33 0.35 2.64
N VAL A 60 1.24 -0.27 3.07
CA VAL A 60 0.92 -0.44 4.49
C VAL A 60 1.11 -1.90 4.88
N ASP A 61 2.03 -2.13 5.80
CA ASP A 61 2.24 -3.42 6.46
C ASP A 61 1.37 -3.47 7.72
N TYR A 62 0.20 -4.11 7.61
CA TYR A 62 -0.76 -4.22 8.71
C TYR A 62 -0.40 -5.37 9.65
N ILE A 63 -0.29 -5.06 10.94
CA ILE A 63 -0.05 -6.04 12.00
C ILE A 63 -1.23 -6.02 12.96
N ASP A 64 -1.95 -7.14 12.98
CA ASP A 64 -2.99 -7.41 13.96
C ASP A 64 -2.31 -7.73 15.31
N ALA A 65 -2.30 -6.76 16.20
CA ALA A 65 -1.58 -6.83 17.46
C ALA A 65 -2.53 -6.60 18.63
N ASN A 66 -2.38 -7.40 19.69
CA ASN A 66 -3.17 -7.19 20.89
C ASN A 66 -2.80 -5.84 21.51
N ALA A 67 -3.80 -5.06 21.95
CA ALA A 67 -3.57 -3.73 22.52
C ALA A 67 -2.58 -3.71 23.69
N ASN A 68 -2.47 -4.81 24.45
CA ASN A 68 -1.51 -4.92 25.55
C ASN A 68 -0.05 -5.08 25.08
N ASP A 69 0.15 -5.57 23.86
CA ASP A 69 1.46 -5.93 23.31
C ASP A 69 1.99 -4.87 22.32
N ILE A 70 1.12 -4.01 21.78
CA ILE A 70 1.50 -2.94 20.83
C ILE A 70 2.61 -2.05 21.39
N ALA A 71 2.52 -1.65 22.66
CA ALA A 71 3.53 -0.78 23.26
C ALA A 71 4.90 -1.44 23.32
N SER A 72 4.98 -2.72 23.71
CA SER A 72 6.23 -3.47 23.75
C SER A 72 6.81 -3.73 22.36
N ASP A 73 5.96 -3.98 21.36
CA ASP A 73 6.39 -4.22 19.99
C ASP A 73 6.99 -2.95 19.36
N VAL A 74 6.35 -1.80 19.60
CA VAL A 74 6.87 -0.49 19.16
C VAL A 74 8.17 -0.15 19.88
N GLU A 75 8.28 -0.40 21.19
CA GLU A 75 9.53 -0.18 21.94
C GLU A 75 10.66 -1.06 21.42
N ALA A 76 10.40 -2.33 21.11
CA ALA A 76 11.38 -3.25 20.54
C ALA A 76 11.87 -2.77 19.16
N LEU A 77 10.97 -2.28 18.31
CA LEU A 77 11.33 -1.70 17.02
C LEU A 77 12.20 -0.46 17.15
N VAL A 78 11.84 0.48 18.04
CA VAL A 78 12.62 1.71 18.25
C VAL A 78 14.01 1.39 18.79
N GLN A 79 14.14 0.39 19.67
CA GLN A 79 15.44 -0.03 20.18
C GLN A 79 16.28 -0.75 19.12
N ALA A 80 15.66 -1.54 18.24
CA ALA A 80 16.36 -2.21 17.14
C ALA A 80 16.90 -1.21 16.10
N ASP A 81 16.20 -0.10 15.84
CA ASP A 81 16.62 0.94 14.88
C ASP A 81 17.70 1.89 15.45
N ALA A 82 17.86 1.93 16.78
CA ALA A 82 18.83 2.77 17.47
C ALA A 82 20.26 2.18 17.55
N HIS A 83 20.50 1.00 16.96
CA HIS A 83 21.78 0.26 16.95
C HIS A 83 22.30 0.02 15.53
#